data_AF-A0A928VXR7-F1
#
_entry.id   AF-A0A928VXR7-F1
#
_cell.length_a   1.000
_cell.length_b   1.000
_cell.length_c   1.000
_cell.angle_alpha   90.00
_cell.angle_beta   90.00
_cell.angle_gamma   90.00
#
_symmetry.space_group_name_H-M   'P 1'
#
loop_
_entity.id
_entity.type
_entity.pdbx_description
1 polymer ?
#
loop_
_entity_poly.entity_id
_entity_poly.type
_entity_poly.pdbx_seq_one_letter_code
_entity_poly.pdbx_strand_id
1 'polypeptide(L)' 'MTQTTLVTLVLYLSLIGTYLVVLPLGLYFYMKNRWYVASSIERLIMYFFVFLCFPGLLLLSPFLNFRPQPRQLEG' A
#
# COMPACT_ATOMS: atom_id res chain seq x y z
N MET A 1 -32.32 -16.62 -3.34
CA MET A 1 -31.33 -16.57 -2.24
C MET A 1 -29.89 -16.72 -2.73
N THR A 2 -29.61 -17.51 -3.79
CA THR A 2 -28.26 -17.76 -4.32
C THR A 2 -27.62 -16.58 -5.08
N GLN A 3 -28.40 -15.83 -5.86
CA GLN A 3 -27.87 -14.68 -6.63
C GLN A 3 -27.36 -13.57 -5.73
N THR A 4 -28.13 -13.22 -4.70
CA THR A 4 -27.74 -12.21 -3.70
C THR A 4 -26.48 -12.64 -2.94
N THR A 5 -26.34 -13.92 -2.60
CA THR A 5 -25.13 -14.43 -1.93
C THR A 5 -23.89 -14.41 -2.82
N LEU A 6 -24.04 -14.66 -4.12
CA LEU A 6 -22.91 -14.58 -5.05
C LEU A 6 -22.43 -13.13 -5.23
N VAL A 7 -23.37 -12.19 -5.38
CA VAL A 7 -23.05 -10.76 -5.49
C VAL A 7 -22.38 -10.24 -4.22
N THR A 8 -22.89 -10.60 -3.03
CA THR A 8 -22.25 -10.18 -1.76
C THR A 8 -20.87 -10.79 -1.58
N LEU A 9 -20.66 -12.04 -1.98
CA LEU A 9 -19.35 -12.70 -1.92
C LEU A 9 -18.33 -11.97 -2.79
N VAL A 10 -18.68 -11.68 -4.05
CA VAL A 10 -17.80 -10.95 -4.96
C VAL A 10 -17.49 -9.55 -4.43
N LEU A 11 -18.50 -8.87 -3.88
CA LEU A 11 -18.34 -7.56 -3.26
C LEU A 11 -17.36 -7.59 -2.08
N TYR A 12 -17.51 -8.55 -1.16
CA TYR A 12 -16.61 -8.63 -0.02
C TYR A 12 -15.20 -9.06 -0.43
N LEU A 13 -15.06 -9.99 -1.37
CA LEU A 13 -13.74 -10.35 -1.91
C LEU A 13 -13.06 -9.17 -2.59
N SER A 14 -13.79 -8.37 -3.37
CA SER A 14 -13.20 -7.20 -4.03
C SER A 14 -12.81 -6.12 -3.02
N LEU A 15 -13.63 -5.88 -1.99
CA LEU A 15 -13.32 -4.95 -0.90
C LEU A 15 -12.08 -5.39 -0.13
N ILE A 16 -12.01 -6.67 0.26
CA ILE A 16 -10.87 -7.24 0.97
C ILE A 16 -9.61 -7.19 0.11
N GLY A 17 -9.69 -7.60 -1.17
CA GLY A 17 -8.56 -7.55 -2.08
C GLY A 17 -8.06 -6.12 -2.31
N THR A 18 -8.98 -5.17 -2.44
CA THR A 18 -8.62 -3.75 -2.58
C THR A 18 -7.94 -3.22 -1.32
N TYR A 19 -8.47 -3.56 -0.14
CA TYR A 19 -7.96 -3.09 1.15
C TYR A 19 -6.62 -3.74 1.55
N LEU A 20 -6.44 -5.04 1.30
CA LEU A 20 -5.24 -5.77 1.71
C LEU A 20 -4.11 -5.74 0.68
N VAL A 21 -4.41 -5.50 -0.61
CA VAL A 21 -3.39 -5.56 -1.67
C VAL A 21 -3.28 -4.23 -2.41
N VAL A 22 -4.36 -3.74 -3.01
CA VAL A 22 -4.30 -2.58 -3.92
C VAL A 22 -3.90 -1.30 -3.20
N LEU A 23 -4.58 -0.96 -2.09
CA LEU A 23 -4.30 0.25 -1.32
C LEU A 23 -2.89 0.23 -0.68
N PRO A 24 -2.45 -0.84 0.01
CA PRO A 24 -1.11 -0.91 0.59
C PRO A 24 0.00 -0.84 -0.46
N LEU A 25 -0.18 -1.49 -1.61
CA LEU A 25 0.79 -1.45 -2.71
C LEU A 25 0.91 -0.03 -3.28
N GLY A 26 -0.23 0.64 -3.52
CA GLY A 26 -0.25 2.04 -3.94
C GLY A 26 0.42 2.97 -2.93
N LEU A 27 0.16 2.76 -1.64
CA LEU A 27 0.79 3.51 -0.56
C LEU A 27 2.31 3.30 -0.53
N TYR A 28 2.79 2.06 -0.67
CA TYR A 28 4.22 1.78 -0.75
C TYR A 28 4.91 2.54 -1.88
N PHE A 29 4.31 2.56 -3.08
CA PHE A 29 4.87 3.32 -4.21
C PHE A 29 4.84 4.83 -3.98
N TYR A 30 3.75 5.34 -3.41
CA TYR A 30 3.62 6.76 -3.07
C TYR A 30 4.68 7.18 -2.06
N MET A 31 4.83 6.42 -0.96
CA MET A 31 5.85 6.65 0.06
C MET A 31 7.25 6.58 -0.54
N LYS A 32 7.57 5.55 -1.31
CA LYS A 32 8.87 5.41 -1.99
C LYS A 32 9.25 6.67 -2.79
N ASN A 33 8.30 7.26 -3.51
CA ASN A 33 8.56 8.41 -4.37
C ASN A 33 8.67 9.73 -3.60
N ARG A 34 7.87 9.91 -2.55
CA ARG A 34 7.69 11.22 -1.88
C ARG A 34 8.30 11.33 -0.50
N TRP A 35 8.82 10.25 0.09
CA TRP A 35 9.26 10.22 1.49
C TRP A 35 10.19 11.37 1.89
N TYR A 36 11.19 11.69 1.07
CA TYR A 36 12.20 12.72 1.37
C TYR A 36 11.76 14.15 1.05
N VAL A 37 10.68 14.31 0.26
CA VAL A 37 10.20 15.63 -0.22
C VAL A 37 8.83 16.01 0.33
N ALA A 38 8.18 15.11 1.08
CA ALA A 38 6.84 15.31 1.60
C ALA A 38 6.77 16.44 2.63
N SER A 39 5.78 17.32 2.46
CA SER A 39 5.43 18.40 3.40
C SER A 39 4.91 17.85 4.73
N SER A 40 4.82 18.68 5.78
CA SER A 40 4.36 18.24 7.11
C SER A 40 2.94 17.66 7.11
N ILE A 41 2.02 18.30 6.38
CA ILE A 41 0.62 17.84 6.27
C ILE A 41 0.55 16.55 5.45
N GLU A 42 1.26 16.49 4.33
CA GLU A 42 1.35 15.28 3.51
C GLU A 42 1.89 14.10 4.30
N ARG A 43 2.93 14.32 5.11
CA ARG A 43 3.51 13.29 5.97
C ARG A 43 2.54 12.79 7.04
N LEU A 44 1.74 13.68 7.63
CA LEU A 44 0.68 13.30 8.56
C LEU A 44 -0.35 12.39 7.88
N ILE A 45 -0.79 12.76 6.68
CA ILE A 45 -1.73 11.96 5.89
C ILE A 45 -1.12 10.60 5.51
N MET A 46 0.16 10.56 5.13
CA MET A 46 0.87 9.31 4.84
C MET A 46 0.87 8.39 6.05
N TYR A 47 1.16 8.89 7.25
CA TYR A 47 1.11 8.09 8.48
C TYR A 47 -0.29 7.60 8.79
N PHE A 48 -1.31 8.43 8.62
CA PHE A 48 -2.70 8.00 8.76
C PHE A 48 -3.00 6.80 7.84
N PHE A 49 -2.60 6.87 6.57
CA PHE A 49 -2.80 5.76 5.62
C PHE A 49 -1.97 4.51 5.98
N VAL A 50 -0.78 4.68 6.54
CA VAL A 50 0.01 3.54 7.05
C VAL A 50 -0.73 2.80 8.15
N PHE A 51 -1.35 3.52 9.10
CA PHE A 51 -2.16 2.88 10.15
C PHE A 51 -3.44 2.29 9.61
N LEU A 52 -4.13 2.98 8.70
CA LEU A 52 -5.35 2.49 8.05
C LEU A 52 -5.10 1.18 7.28
N CYS A 53 -3.96 1.09 6.57
CA CYS A 53 -3.61 -0.03 5.71
C CYS A 53 -2.60 -0.99 6.34
N PHE A 54 -2.31 -0.85 7.64
CA PHE A 54 -1.29 -1.61 8.36
C PHE A 54 -1.32 -3.13 8.13
N PRO A 55 -2.47 -3.83 8.22
CA PRO A 55 -2.48 -5.29 8.01
C PRO A 55 -2.04 -5.68 6.59
N GLY A 56 -2.42 -4.90 5.57
CA GLY A 56 -2.02 -5.15 4.20
C GLY A 56 -0.56 -4.80 3.93
N LEU A 57 -0.04 -3.74 4.55
CA LEU A 57 1.39 -3.42 4.50
C LEU A 57 2.22 -4.56 5.11
N LEU A 58 1.81 -5.08 6.27
CA LEU A 58 2.49 -6.20 6.91
C LEU A 58 2.51 -7.45 6.02
N LEU A 59 1.40 -7.76 5.34
CA LEU A 59 1.29 -8.88 4.41
C LEU A 59 2.26 -8.75 3.23
N LEU A 60 2.41 -7.55 2.67
CA LEU A 60 3.27 -7.31 1.51
C LEU A 60 4.75 -7.07 1.89
N SER A 61 5.03 -6.77 3.16
CA SER A 61 6.37 -6.42 3.64
C SER A 61 7.51 -7.41 3.31
N PRO A 62 7.33 -8.75 3.31
CA PRO A 62 8.43 -9.66 2.98
C PRO A 62 8.76 -9.69 1.47
N PHE A 63 7.87 -9.20 0.61
CA PHE A 63 8.03 -9.28 -0.85
C PHE A 63 8.62 -8.02 -1.47
N LEU A 64 8.45 -6.87 -0.83
CA LEU A 64 8.84 -5.58 -1.37
C LEU A 64 10.20 -5.14 -0.81
N ASN A 65 11.17 -4.91 -1.70
CA ASN A 65 12.49 -4.41 -1.32
C ASN A 65 12.73 -3.01 -1.89
N PHE A 66 12.77 -2.00 -1.02
CA PHE A 66 13.02 -0.60 -1.38
C PHE A 66 14.44 -0.15 -1.06
N ARG A 67 15.39 -1.08 -1.03
CA ARG A 67 16.81 -0.76 -0.89
C ARG A 67 17.25 0.21 -2.01
N PRO A 68 17.94 1.31 -1.67
CA PRO A 68 18.55 2.17 -2.66
C PRO A 68 19.49 1.37 -3.57
N GLN A 69 19.39 1.62 -4.88
CA GLN A 69 20.28 0.98 -5.84
C GLN A 69 21.72 1.50 -5.65
N PRO A 70 22.74 0.66 -5.88
CA PRO A 70 24.12 1.08 -5.77
C PRO A 70 24.40 2.25 -6.72
N ARG A 71 25.03 3.29 -6.19
CA ARG A 71 25.46 4.44 -7.00
C ARG A 71 26.58 3.98 -7.93
N GLN A 72 26.49 4.34 -9.21
CA GLN A 72 27.62 4.20 -10.12
C GLN A 72 28.71 5.18 -9.68
N LEU A 73 29.90 4.68 -9.39
CA LEU A 73 31.07 5.49 -9.08
C LEU A 73 31.82 5.70 -10.40
N GLU A 74 31.56 6.81 -11.08
CA GLU A 74 32.47 7.33 -12.09
C GLU A 74 33.47 8.25 -11.36
N GLY A 75 34.76 7.95 -11.53
CA GLY A 75 35.88 8.75 -11.05
C GLY A 75 36.35 9.74 -12.10
#